data_AF-A0A7J2TQR6-F1
#
_entry.id   AF-A0A7J2TQR6-F1
#
_cell.length_a   1.000
_cell.length_b   1.000
_cell.length_c   1.000
_cell.angle_alpha   90.00
_cell.angle_beta   90.00
_cell.angle_gamma   90.00
#
_symmetry.space_group_name_H-M   'P 1'
#
loop_
_entity.id
_entity.type
_entity.pdbx_description
1 polymer ?
#
loop_
_entity_poly.entity_id
_entity_poly.type
_entity_poly.pdbx_seq_one_letter_code
_entity_poly.pdbx_strand_id
1 'polypeptide(L)'
;MEYFLFSEVSVSEEVFMGDGNFVLLRLESLIPSALTIRFETEGNLEDLAETVKSNGVLEPLIVRPSAIEGKFEVVCGLRRLRAAEKVGL
;
A
#
# COMPACT_ATOMS: atom_id res chain seq x y z
N MET A 1 5.57 -24.39 -7.38
CA MET A 1 5.00 -23.25 -6.63
C MET A 1 6.15 -22.73 -5.79
N GLU A 2 6.98 -21.88 -6.40
CA GLU A 2 8.19 -21.37 -5.76
C GLU A 2 7.78 -20.26 -4.79
N TYR A 3 7.99 -20.52 -3.50
CA TYR A 3 7.94 -19.49 -2.49
C TYR A 3 9.18 -18.64 -2.69
N PHE A 4 9.00 -17.46 -3.27
CA PHE A 4 10.05 -16.45 -3.34
C PHE A 4 10.45 -16.15 -1.88
N LEU A 5 11.69 -16.50 -1.54
CA LEU A 5 12.23 -16.36 -0.20
C LEU A 5 12.20 -14.87 0.15
N PHE A 6 11.35 -14.50 1.12
CA PHE A 6 11.16 -13.13 1.64
C PHE A 6 12.42 -12.54 2.31
N SER A 7 13.61 -13.12 2.10
CA SER A 7 14.80 -12.87 2.92
C SER A 7 15.56 -11.57 2.61
N GLU A 8 15.21 -10.82 1.55
CA GLU A 8 15.90 -9.56 1.22
C GLU A 8 14.98 -8.34 1.16
N VAL A 9 13.76 -8.43 1.70
CA VAL A 9 12.99 -7.22 1.97
C VAL A 9 13.36 -6.75 3.37
N SER A 10 14.04 -5.61 3.47
CA SER A 10 14.25 -4.91 4.73
C SER A 10 12.91 -4.38 5.24
N VAL A 11 12.07 -5.27 5.76
CA VAL A 11 10.82 -4.95 6.47
C VAL A 11 11.24 -4.24 7.75
N SER A 12 10.94 -2.95 7.83
CA SER A 12 11.48 -2.10 8.89
C SER A 12 10.80 -2.32 10.25
N GLU A 13 9.63 -2.97 10.30
CA GLU A 13 8.92 -3.38 11.52
C GLU A 13 7.77 -4.32 11.13
N GLU A 14 7.72 -5.53 11.69
CA GLU A 14 6.53 -6.39 11.62
C GLU A 14 5.57 -5.97 12.74
N VAL A 15 4.36 -5.52 12.38
CA VAL A 15 3.34 -5.12 13.35
C VAL A 15 2.31 -6.23 13.42
N PHE A 16 2.30 -6.97 14.54
CA PHE A 16 1.32 -8.02 14.79
C PHE A 16 0.04 -7.42 15.42
N MET A 17 -1.07 -7.43 14.68
CA MET A 17 -2.41 -7.13 15.21
C MET A 17 -3.41 -8.17 14.66
N GLY A 18 -3.78 -9.15 15.47
CA GLY A 18 -4.75 -10.21 15.11
C GLY A 18 -4.16 -11.36 14.27
N ASP A 19 -5.03 -12.15 13.61
CA ASP A 19 -4.68 -13.36 12.83
C ASP A 19 -3.97 -13.05 11.48
N GLY A 20 -3.58 -11.79 11.23
CA GLY A 20 -2.95 -11.34 9.99
C GLY A 20 -1.62 -10.62 10.24
N ASN A 21 -0.63 -10.90 9.40
CA ASN A 21 0.68 -10.22 9.43
C ASN A 21 0.62 -8.91 8.65
N PHE A 22 1.02 -7.80 9.28
CA PHE A 22 1.23 -6.52 8.61
C PHE A 22 2.71 -6.21 8.49
N VAL A 23 3.09 -5.64 7.35
CA VAL A 23 4.45 -5.21 7.05
C VAL A 23 4.45 -3.73 6.66
N LEU A 24 5.39 -2.97 7.19
CA LEU A 24 5.63 -1.60 6.76
C LEU A 24 6.44 -1.61 5.46
N LEU A 25 5.89 -0.98 4.42
CA LEU A 25 6.51 -0.82 3.11
C LEU A 25 6.67 0.66 2.80
N ARG A 26 7.76 1.02 2.12
CA ARG A 26 7.94 2.39 1.64
C ARG A 26 6.95 2.69 0.52
N LEU A 27 6.42 3.91 0.45
CA LEU A 27 5.48 4.28 -0.61
C LEU A 27 6.06 4.08 -2.01
N GLU A 28 7.36 4.33 -2.22
CA GLU A 28 7.98 4.16 -3.54
C GLU A 28 8.09 2.69 -3.96
N SER A 29 7.96 1.75 -3.02
CA SER A 29 7.93 0.30 -3.31
C SER A 29 6.55 -0.16 -3.81
N LEU A 30 5.50 0.64 -3.62
CA LEU A 30 4.14 0.31 -4.03
C LEU A 30 3.89 0.79 -5.46
N ILE A 31 3.26 -0.07 -6.26
CA ILE A 31 2.82 0.27 -7.61
C ILE A 31 1.31 -0.03 -7.76
N PRO A 32 0.56 0.81 -8.51
CA PRO A 32 -0.84 0.53 -8.77
C PRO A 32 -0.99 -0.69 -9.68
N SER A 33 -1.93 -1.58 -9.37
CA SER A 33 -2.25 -2.71 -10.25
C SER A 33 -2.88 -2.25 -11.56
N ALA A 34 -2.38 -2.78 -12.68
CA ALA A 34 -2.92 -2.51 -14.03
C ALA A 34 -4.36 -3.02 -14.25
N LEU A 35 -4.87 -3.84 -13.33
CA LEU A 35 -6.21 -4.42 -13.41
C LEU A 35 -7.30 -3.55 -12.76
N THR A 36 -6.97 -2.32 -12.32
CA THR A 36 -7.97 -1.40 -11.78
C THR A 36 -8.83 -0.81 -12.91
N ILE A 37 -10.11 -1.21 -12.96
CA ILE A 37 -11.06 -0.76 -14.00
C ILE A 37 -11.68 0.60 -13.63
N ARG A 38 -11.67 0.95 -12.34
CA ARG A 38 -12.21 2.22 -11.85
C ARG A 38 -11.10 3.27 -11.82
N PHE A 39 -10.94 3.96 -12.94
CA PHE A 39 -10.28 5.26 -12.94
C PHE A 39 -11.15 6.27 -12.19
N GLU A 40 -10.48 7.11 -11.43
CA GLU A 40 -10.97 7.97 -10.34
C GLU A 40 -12.13 8.88 -10.75
N THR A 41 -13.21 8.87 -9.97
CA THR A 41 -13.98 10.09 -9.75
C THR A 41 -13.27 10.86 -8.64
N GLU A 42 -12.86 12.10 -8.90
CA GLU A 42 -12.17 13.01 -7.96
C GLU A 42 -12.93 13.22 -6.64
N GLY A 43 -14.18 12.76 -6.54
CA GLY A 43 -14.98 12.82 -5.33
C GLY A 43 -14.28 12.16 -4.14
N ASN A 44 -13.94 13.00 -3.16
CA ASN A 44 -13.54 12.64 -1.80
C ASN A 44 -12.10 12.10 -1.66
N LEU A 45 -11.17 12.47 -2.55
CA LEU A 45 -9.73 12.20 -2.33
C LEU A 45 -9.11 13.20 -1.36
N GLU A 46 -9.50 14.47 -1.44
CA GLU A 46 -9.06 15.55 -0.54
C GLU A 46 -9.36 15.24 0.92
N ASP A 47 -10.62 14.93 1.26
CA ASP A 47 -11.02 14.60 2.64
C ASP A 47 -10.24 13.38 3.18
N LEU A 48 -10.00 12.38 2.32
CA LEU A 48 -9.22 11.21 2.67
C LEU A 48 -7.74 11.58 2.89
N ALA A 49 -7.17 12.45 2.07
CA ALA A 49 -5.82 12.97 2.23
C ALA A 49 -5.68 13.74 3.55
N GLU A 50 -6.64 14.58 3.92
CA GLU A 50 -6.65 15.28 5.22
C GLU A 50 -6.72 14.30 6.40
N THR A 51 -7.53 13.25 6.26
CA THR A 51 -7.62 12.19 7.28
C THR A 51 -6.31 11.41 7.41
N VAL A 52 -5.70 11.05 6.28
CA VAL A 52 -4.41 10.35 6.22
C VAL A 52 -3.28 11.22 6.78
N LYS A 53 -3.31 12.52 6.53
CA LYS A 53 -2.33 13.47 7.08
C LYS A 53 -2.44 13.60 8.60
N SER A 54 -3.65 13.58 9.15
CA SER A 54 -3.89 13.75 10.58
C SER A 54 -3.68 12.47 11.39
N ASN A 55 -4.08 11.31 10.85
CA ASN A 55 -4.11 10.04 11.59
C ASN A 55 -3.21 8.95 10.99
N GLY A 56 -2.55 9.20 9.87
CA GLY A 56 -1.88 8.17 9.09
C GLY A 56 -2.88 7.26 8.35
N VAL A 57 -2.36 6.20 7.74
CA VAL A 57 -3.18 5.21 7.04
C VAL A 57 -3.73 4.20 8.06
N LEU A 58 -4.96 4.41 8.51
CA LEU A 58 -5.61 3.55 9.52
C LEU A 58 -5.93 2.15 8.99
N GLU A 59 -6.39 2.06 7.74
CA GLU A 59 -6.71 0.79 7.11
C GLU A 59 -5.61 0.38 6.12
N PRO A 60 -4.93 -0.76 6.35
CA PRO A 60 -3.80 -1.18 5.53
C PRO A 60 -4.21 -1.49 4.09
N LEU A 61 -3.22 -1.49 3.20
CA LEU A 61 -3.39 -1.85 1.80
C LEU A 61 -3.15 -3.35 1.63
N ILE A 62 -3.94 -3.96 0.74
CA ILE A 62 -3.71 -5.35 0.33
C ILE A 62 -2.79 -5.30 -0.87
N VAL A 63 -1.61 -5.90 -0.71
CA VAL A 63 -0.57 -5.91 -1.74
C VAL A 63 -0.16 -7.33 -2.08
N ARG A 64 0.46 -7.50 -3.24
CA ARG A 64 1.13 -8.72 -3.66
C ARG A 64 2.50 -8.39 -4.25
N PRO A 65 3.47 -9.32 -4.26
CA PRO A 65 4.72 -9.12 -4.99
C PRO A 65 4.46 -8.80 -6.47
N SER A 66 5.23 -7.87 -7.03
CA SER A 66 5.25 -7.61 -8.47
C SER A 66 6.29 -8.47 -9.17
N ALA A 67 6.28 -8.46 -10.50
CA ALA A 67 7.37 -9.00 -11.31
C ALA A 67 8.68 -8.17 -11.18
N ILE A 68 8.58 -6.92 -10.72
CA ILE A 68 9.74 -6.06 -10.45
C ILE A 68 10.22 -6.32 -9.02
N GLU A 69 11.49 -6.70 -8.87
CA GLU A 69 12.12 -6.94 -7.59
C GLU A 69 12.02 -5.73 -6.65
N GLY A 70 11.68 -5.99 -5.38
CA GLY A 70 11.48 -4.94 -4.37
C GLY A 70 10.24 -4.08 -4.58
N LYS A 71 9.34 -4.43 -5.52
CA LYS A 71 8.06 -3.74 -5.73
C LYS A 71 6.86 -4.62 -5.38
N PHE A 72 5.80 -3.98 -4.94
CA PHE A 72 4.54 -4.62 -4.58
C PHE A 72 3.39 -3.96 -5.33
N GLU A 73 2.51 -4.77 -5.91
CA GLU A 73 1.29 -4.29 -6.56
C GLU A 73 0.17 -4.14 -5.53
N VAL A 74 -0.45 -2.96 -5.53
CA VAL A 74 -1.65 -2.70 -4.74
C VAL A 74 -2.85 -3.38 -5.40
N VAL A 75 -3.38 -4.39 -4.74
CA VAL A 75 -4.60 -5.12 -5.16
C VAL A 75 -5.85 -4.38 -4.71
N CYS A 76 -5.83 -3.81 -3.49
CA CYS A 76 -6.93 -3.04 -2.93
C CYS A 76 -6.41 -1.84 -2.13
N GLY A 77 -7.18 -0.74 -2.11
CA GLY A 77 -6.83 0.46 -1.34
C GLY A 77 -6.11 1.55 -2.15
N LEU A 78 -6.26 1.57 -3.48
CA LEU A 78 -5.60 2.54 -4.37
C LEU A 78 -5.85 4.01 -3.96
N ARG A 79 -7.04 4.33 -3.46
CA ARG A 79 -7.36 5.69 -2.93
C ARG A 79 -6.50 6.06 -1.72
N ARG A 80 -6.19 5.09 -0.85
CA ARG A 80 -5.31 5.33 0.33
C ARG A 80 -3.86 5.52 -0.10
N LEU A 81 -3.39 4.75 -1.09
CA LEU A 81 -2.08 4.96 -1.70
C LEU A 81 -1.96 6.40 -2.20
N ARG A 82 -2.92 6.83 -3.02
CA ARG A 82 -2.95 8.19 -3.59
C ARG A 82 -3.06 9.29 -2.54
N ALA A 83 -3.87 9.08 -1.51
CA ALA A 83 -3.97 10.02 -0.39
C ALA A 83 -2.63 10.16 0.33
N ALA A 84 -1.93 9.04 0.59
CA ALA A 84 -0.60 9.04 1.21
C ALA A 84 0.46 9.72 0.32
N GLU A 85 0.48 9.42 -0.97
CA GLU A 85 1.34 10.08 -1.96
C GLU A 85 1.10 11.59 -1.99
N LYS A 86 -0.17 12.02 -1.97
CA LYS A 86 -0.57 13.42 -2.02
C LYS A 86 -0.08 14.23 -0.82
N VAL A 87 0.02 13.61 0.36
CA VAL A 87 0.45 14.29 1.59
C VAL A 87 1.93 14.09 1.92
N GLY A 88 2.65 13.27 1.15
CA GLY A 88 4.08 13.05 1.28
C GLY A 88 4.47 12.30 2.55
N LEU A 89 3.71 11.25 2.90
CA LEU A 89 4.04 10.33 3.99
C LEU A 89 5.31 9.51 3.72
#